data_AF-A0AAU0HJQ2-F1
#
_entry.id   AF-A0AAU0HJQ2-F1
#
_cell.length_a   1.000
_cell.length_b   1.000
_cell.length_c   1.000
_cell.angle_alpha   90.00
_cell.angle_beta   90.00
_cell.angle_gamma   90.00
#
_symmetry.space_group_name_H-M   'P 1'
#
loop_
_entity.id
_entity.type
_entity.pdbx_description
1 polymer ?
#
loop_
_entity_poly.entity_id
_entity_poly.type
_entity_poly.pdbx_seq_one_letter_code
_entity_poly.pdbx_strand_id
1 'polypeptide(L)'
;MERPTHSPEVVVDDEKPILIYVLYLVALVTAVPFFLGVILAYVFKSRAPAWARSHYEHQISLFWRFLLGNIVLGILFAIAMPLSFILIGIPLMAVAGIAWVYLWIWMLFRCLKGIQSARLDEDYRGNWGWRI
;
A
#
# COMPACT_ATOMS: atom_id res chain seq x y z
N MET A 1 -38.33 -10.76 47.16
CA MET A 1 -36.96 -11.25 47.41
C MET A 1 -36.85 -12.57 46.66
N GLU A 2 -35.98 -12.86 45.71
CA GLU A 2 -34.92 -12.17 44.94
C GLU A 2 -34.62 -13.08 43.72
N ARG A 3 -34.11 -12.68 42.54
CA ARG A 3 -33.78 -11.38 41.89
C ARG A 3 -33.61 -11.71 40.39
N PRO A 4 -34.00 -10.88 39.40
CA PRO A 4 -33.74 -11.20 38.00
C PRO A 4 -32.24 -11.05 37.70
N THR A 5 -31.52 -12.16 37.60
CA THR A 5 -30.11 -12.20 37.22
C THR A 5 -29.95 -12.12 35.70
N HIS A 6 -30.21 -10.93 35.15
CA HIS A 6 -29.54 -10.57 33.91
C HIS A 6 -28.05 -10.39 34.24
N SER A 7 -27.27 -11.47 34.08
CA SER A 7 -25.85 -11.31 33.78
C SER A 7 -25.74 -10.32 32.62
N PRO A 8 -24.82 -9.34 32.67
CA PRO A 8 -24.58 -8.51 31.50
C PRO A 8 -24.10 -9.46 30.40
N GLU A 9 -24.94 -9.64 29.38
CA GLU A 9 -24.51 -10.21 28.11
C GLU A 9 -23.49 -9.22 27.56
N VAL A 10 -22.21 -9.49 27.85
CA VAL A 10 -21.11 -8.77 27.25
C VAL A 10 -21.22 -9.10 25.77
N VAL A 11 -21.78 -8.16 25.02
CA VAL A 11 -21.75 -8.18 23.56
C VAL A 11 -20.27 -8.08 23.18
N VAL A 12 -19.64 -9.24 23.08
CA VAL A 12 -18.31 -9.37 22.49
C VAL A 12 -18.55 -9.10 21.02
N ASP A 13 -18.25 -7.87 20.59
CA ASP A 13 -18.23 -7.56 19.16
C ASP A 13 -17.14 -8.43 18.51
N ASP A 14 -17.52 -9.60 17.99
CA ASP A 14 -16.64 -10.59 17.37
C ASP A 14 -15.87 -10.03 16.17
N GLU A 15 -16.30 -8.88 15.67
CA GLU A 15 -15.59 -8.04 14.70
C GLU A 15 -14.23 -7.54 15.23
N LYS A 16 -14.08 -7.28 16.54
CA LYS A 16 -12.85 -6.72 17.13
C LYS A 16 -11.68 -7.70 17.08
N PRO A 17 -11.80 -8.99 17.48
CA PRO A 17 -10.77 -9.99 17.23
C PRO A 17 -10.41 -10.14 15.75
N ILE A 18 -11.42 -10.18 14.86
CA ILE A 18 -11.21 -10.34 13.42
C ILE A 18 -10.44 -9.16 12.84
N LEU A 19 -10.78 -7.92 13.23
CA LEU A 19 -10.06 -6.71 12.83
C LEU A 19 -8.59 -6.76 13.27
N ILE A 20 -8.30 -7.24 14.48
CA ILE A 20 -6.92 -7.42 14.98
C ILE A 20 -6.19 -8.51 14.18
N TYR A 21 -6.83 -9.65 13.90
CA TYR A 21 -6.25 -10.69 13.05
C TYR A 21 -5.99 -10.22 11.60
N VAL A 22 -6.87 -9.41 11.03
CA VAL A 22 -6.65 -8.76 9.73
C VAL A 22 -5.51 -7.76 9.80
N LEU A 23 -5.42 -6.95 10.87
CA LEU A 23 -4.29 -6.05 11.08
C LEU A 23 -2.97 -6.81 11.21
N TYR A 24 -2.97 -7.95 11.90
CA TYR A 24 -1.80 -8.83 12.03
C TYR A 24 -1.45 -9.50 10.70
N LEU A 25 -2.42 -10.00 9.93
CA LEU A 25 -2.18 -10.53 8.57
C LEU A 25 -1.71 -9.46 7.59
N VAL A 26 -2.11 -8.20 7.76
CA VAL A 26 -1.59 -7.07 6.97
C VAL A 26 -0.17 -6.70 7.40
N ALA A 27 0.12 -6.68 8.71
CA ALA A 27 1.42 -6.29 9.27
C ALA A 27 2.51 -7.35 9.07
N LEU A 28 2.23 -8.59 9.49
CA LEU A 28 3.12 -9.76 9.42
C LEU A 28 3.54 -10.07 8.00
N VAL A 29 2.70 -9.67 7.04
CA VAL A 29 2.86 -10.04 5.65
C VAL A 29 3.11 -8.82 4.76
N THR A 30 3.51 -7.64 5.25
CA THR A 30 3.65 -6.35 4.51
C THR A 30 4.22 -6.37 3.07
N ALA A 31 4.90 -7.43 2.61
CA ALA A 31 5.15 -7.73 1.20
C ALA A 31 3.99 -8.42 0.41
N VAL A 32 3.29 -9.43 0.94
CA VAL A 32 2.35 -10.29 0.17
C VAL A 32 0.93 -9.71 -0.04
N PRO A 33 0.27 -8.99 0.88
CA PRO A 33 -0.96 -8.23 0.58
C PRO A 33 -0.74 -7.20 -0.52
N PHE A 34 0.50 -6.69 -0.67
CA PHE A 34 0.88 -5.85 -1.80
C PHE A 34 0.78 -6.61 -3.14
N PHE A 35 1.22 -7.87 -3.20
CA PHE A 35 1.01 -8.76 -4.35
C PHE A 35 -0.46 -9.19 -4.52
N LEU A 36 -1.18 -9.52 -3.43
CA LEU A 36 -2.62 -9.83 -3.51
C LEU A 36 -3.42 -8.67 -4.09
N GLY A 37 -3.11 -7.43 -3.70
CA GLY A 37 -3.73 -6.23 -4.26
C GLY A 37 -3.57 -6.13 -5.78
N VAL A 38 -2.37 -6.39 -6.32
CA VAL A 38 -2.18 -6.37 -7.77
C VAL A 38 -2.86 -7.55 -8.48
N ILE A 39 -2.87 -8.74 -7.87
CA ILE A 39 -3.56 -9.92 -8.41
C ILE A 39 -5.07 -9.65 -8.53
N LEU A 40 -5.70 -9.13 -7.46
CA LEU A 40 -7.12 -8.77 -7.47
C LEU A 40 -7.40 -7.66 -8.49
N ALA A 41 -6.52 -6.66 -8.63
CA ALA A 41 -6.65 -5.63 -9.65
C ALA A 41 -6.63 -6.21 -11.07
N TYR A 42 -5.72 -7.14 -11.38
CA TYR A 42 -5.69 -7.83 -12.69
C TYR A 42 -6.95 -8.67 -12.94
N VAL A 43 -7.44 -9.40 -11.93
CA VAL A 43 -8.66 -10.22 -12.02
C VAL A 43 -9.88 -9.35 -12.27
N PHE A 44 -10.14 -8.34 -11.42
CA PHE A 44 -11.34 -7.53 -11.50
C PHE A 44 -11.34 -6.51 -12.65
N LYS A 45 -10.16 -6.03 -13.11
CA LYS A 45 -10.02 -5.19 -14.31
C LYS A 45 -10.71 -5.76 -15.55
N SER A 46 -10.81 -7.09 -15.67
CA SER A 46 -11.44 -7.76 -16.81
C SER A 46 -12.97 -7.64 -16.83
N ARG A 47 -13.60 -7.46 -15.66
CA ARG A 47 -15.07 -7.42 -15.47
C ARG A 47 -15.60 -6.03 -15.09
N ALA A 48 -14.70 -5.06 -14.90
CA ALA A 48 -15.03 -3.73 -14.44
C ALA A 48 -15.59 -2.82 -15.56
N PRO A 49 -16.58 -1.95 -15.27
CA PRO A 49 -16.99 -0.88 -16.19
C PRO A 49 -15.83 0.09 -16.46
N ALA A 50 -15.91 0.85 -17.56
CA ALA A 50 -14.78 1.64 -18.09
C ALA A 50 -14.13 2.59 -17.07
N TRP A 51 -14.94 3.26 -16.23
CA TRP A 51 -14.48 4.19 -15.19
C TRP A 51 -13.70 3.50 -14.06
N ALA A 52 -14.06 2.26 -13.72
CA ALA A 52 -13.35 1.47 -12.70
C ALA A 52 -12.08 0.82 -13.31
N ARG A 53 -12.10 0.52 -14.62
CA ARG A 53 -10.98 -0.06 -15.34
C ARG A 53 -9.74 0.84 -15.34
N SER A 54 -9.93 2.16 -15.49
CA SER A 54 -8.85 3.15 -15.43
C SER A 54 -8.21 3.22 -14.04
N HIS A 55 -9.01 3.13 -12.97
CA HIS A 55 -8.52 3.04 -11.59
C HIS A 55 -7.68 1.76 -11.35
N TYR A 56 -8.12 0.59 -11.83
CA TYR A 56 -7.33 -0.65 -11.72
C TYR A 56 -6.00 -0.57 -12.50
N GLU A 57 -6.00 0.03 -13.70
CA GLU A 57 -4.75 0.27 -14.46
C GLU A 57 -3.78 1.18 -13.71
N HIS A 58 -4.30 2.22 -13.05
CA HIS A 58 -3.49 3.12 -12.24
C HIS A 58 -2.86 2.40 -11.04
N GLN A 59 -3.64 1.59 -10.31
CA GLN A 59 -3.15 0.78 -9.18
C GLN A 59 -2.06 -0.21 -9.60
N ILE A 60 -2.27 -0.93 -10.71
CA ILE A 60 -1.29 -1.86 -11.28
C ILE A 60 0.02 -1.11 -11.65
N SER A 61 -0.09 0.04 -12.30
CA SER A 61 1.07 0.84 -12.70
C SER A 61 1.81 1.46 -11.50
N LEU A 62 1.10 1.84 -10.43
CA LEU A 62 1.70 2.25 -9.16
C LEU A 62 2.46 1.11 -8.48
N PHE A 63 1.85 -0.08 -8.40
CA PHE A 63 2.47 -1.28 -7.84
C PHE A 63 3.83 -1.57 -8.51
N TRP A 64 3.87 -1.64 -9.85
CA TRP A 64 5.10 -1.98 -10.56
C TRP A 64 6.19 -0.91 -10.39
N ARG A 65 5.84 0.38 -10.41
CA ARG A 65 6.81 1.47 -10.17
C ARG A 65 7.39 1.44 -8.77
N PHE A 66 6.57 1.16 -7.76
CA PHE A 66 7.02 1.03 -6.38
C PHE A 66 7.88 -0.22 -6.16
N LEU A 67 7.48 -1.37 -6.71
CA LEU A 67 8.25 -2.60 -6.64
C LEU A 67 9.63 -2.43 -7.29
N LEU A 68 9.68 -1.89 -8.52
CA LEU A 68 10.94 -1.60 -9.21
C LEU A 68 11.81 -0.59 -8.44
N GLY A 69 11.22 0.48 -7.91
CA GLY A 69 11.96 1.46 -7.12
C GLY A 69 12.52 0.88 -5.82
N ASN A 70 11.77 0.03 -5.11
CA ASN A 70 12.28 -0.70 -3.94
C ASN A 70 13.43 -1.66 -4.33
N ILE A 71 13.32 -2.37 -5.46
CA ILE A 71 14.39 -3.25 -5.95
C ILE A 71 15.66 -2.45 -6.28
N VAL A 72 15.54 -1.35 -7.02
CA VAL A 72 16.69 -0.49 -7.39
C VAL A 72 17.35 0.13 -6.16
N LEU A 73 16.56 0.65 -5.20
CA LEU A 73 17.09 1.19 -3.95
C LEU A 73 17.72 0.09 -3.07
N GLY A 74 17.13 -1.11 -3.03
CA GLY A 74 17.68 -2.26 -2.33
C GLY A 74 19.03 -2.71 -2.90
N ILE A 75 19.18 -2.75 -4.23
CA ILE A 75 20.46 -3.02 -4.90
C ILE A 75 21.48 -1.92 -4.59
N LEU A 76 21.08 -0.64 -4.65
CA LEU A 76 21.96 0.48 -4.31
C LEU A 76 22.44 0.38 -2.85
N PHE A 77 21.56 0.02 -1.92
CA PHE A 77 21.89 -0.17 -0.50
C PHE A 77 22.81 -1.37 -0.28
N ALA A 78 22.59 -2.48 -1.00
CA ALA A 78 23.45 -3.66 -0.97
C ALA A 78 24.87 -3.39 -1.52
N ILE A 79 25.02 -2.47 -2.48
CA ILE A 79 26.32 -1.99 -2.98
C ILE A 79 26.95 -0.96 -2.02
N ALA A 80 26.14 -0.11 -1.40
CA ALA A 80 26.61 0.89 -0.43
C ALA A 80 27.15 0.24 0.85
N MET A 81 26.62 -0.93 1.25
CA MET A 81 27.02 -1.65 2.47
C MET A 81 28.52 -2.02 2.48
N PRO A 82 29.10 -2.73 1.49
CA PRO A 82 30.53 -2.99 1.46
C PRO A 82 31.37 -1.72 1.26
N LEU A 83 30.85 -0.69 0.59
CA LEU A 83 31.53 0.60 0.45
C LEU A 83 31.61 1.39 1.77
N SER A 84 30.76 1.09 2.76
CA SER A 84 30.76 1.78 4.05
C SER A 84 32.01 1.47 4.90
N PHE A 85 32.67 0.33 4.68
CA PHE A 85 33.96 -0.01 5.29
C PHE A 85 35.10 0.95 4.91
N ILE A 86 34.95 1.69 3.80
CA ILE A 86 35.90 2.71 3.32
C ILE A 86 35.37 4.13 3.68
N LEU A 87 34.40 4.23 4.60
CA LEU A 87 33.63 5.44 4.98
C LEU A 87 32.80 6.11 3.85
N ILE A 88 33.14 5.88 2.58
CA ILE A 88 32.46 6.44 1.38
C ILE A 88 31.02 5.91 1.24
N GLY A 89 30.71 4.70 1.71
CA GLY A 89 29.35 4.15 1.66
C GLY A 89 28.33 4.84 2.59
N ILE A 90 28.77 5.55 3.63
CA ILE A 90 27.87 6.21 4.60
C ILE A 90 26.99 7.29 3.93
N PRO A 91 27.53 8.29 3.19
CA PRO A 91 26.69 9.26 2.47
C PRO A 91 25.81 8.59 1.41
N LEU A 92 26.27 7.52 0.76
CA LEU A 92 25.47 6.78 -0.22
C LEU A 92 24.27 6.08 0.43
N MET A 93 24.44 5.50 1.63
CA MET A 93 23.33 4.96 2.42
C MET A 93 22.35 6.03 2.90
N ALA A 94 22.84 7.21 3.30
CA ALA A 94 21.97 8.33 3.68
C ALA A 94 21.09 8.79 2.51
N VAL A 95 21.67 8.94 1.31
CA VAL A 95 20.93 9.28 0.09
C VAL A 95 19.93 8.18 -0.28
N ALA A 96 20.32 6.91 -0.21
CA ALA A 96 19.42 5.79 -0.47
C ALA A 96 18.24 5.75 0.52
N GLY A 97 18.48 6.01 1.82
CA GLY A 97 17.43 6.12 2.84
C GLY A 97 16.46 7.27 2.59
N ILE A 98 16.96 8.46 2.26
CA ILE A 98 16.12 9.62 1.89
C ILE A 98 15.28 9.31 0.64
N ALA A 99 15.87 8.70 -0.38
CA ALA A 99 15.16 8.29 -1.59
C ALA A 99 14.07 7.24 -1.29
N TRP A 100 14.29 6.35 -0.32
CA TRP A 100 13.28 5.38 0.14
C TRP A 100 12.10 6.09 0.81
N VAL A 101 12.36 7.02 1.74
CA VAL A 101 11.31 7.81 2.41
C VAL A 101 10.51 8.63 1.37
N TYR A 102 11.19 9.26 0.41
CA TYR A 102 10.53 9.96 -0.70
C TYR A 102 9.61 9.04 -1.51
N LEU A 103 10.08 7.82 -1.84
CA LEU A 103 9.31 6.83 -2.60
C LEU A 103 8.07 6.34 -1.83
N TRP A 104 8.16 6.18 -0.50
CA TRP A 104 7.01 5.89 0.37
C TRP A 104 6.00 7.06 0.39
N ILE A 105 6.45 8.30 0.58
CA ILE A 105 5.58 9.48 0.58
C ILE A 105 4.89 9.67 -0.79
N TRP A 106 5.63 9.46 -1.89
CA TRP A 106 5.11 9.52 -3.24
C TRP A 106 4.00 8.49 -3.49
N MET A 107 4.21 7.23 -3.05
CA MET A 107 3.18 6.19 -3.11
C MET A 107 1.95 6.59 -2.31
N LEU A 108 2.14 7.01 -1.05
CA LEU A 108 1.04 7.38 -0.15
C LEU A 108 0.19 8.53 -0.72
N PHE A 109 0.84 9.58 -1.26
CA PHE A 109 0.16 10.69 -1.93
C PHE A 109 -0.61 10.28 -3.19
N ARG A 110 -0.08 9.31 -3.96
CA ARG A 110 -0.78 8.74 -5.13
C ARG A 110 -1.97 7.86 -4.72
N CYS A 111 -1.85 7.07 -3.66
CA CYS A 111 -2.98 6.33 -3.08
C CYS A 111 -4.08 7.27 -2.60
N LEU A 112 -3.75 8.34 -1.86
CA LEU A 112 -4.72 9.32 -1.38
C LEU A 112 -5.48 9.98 -2.55
N LYS A 113 -4.77 10.37 -3.63
CA LYS A 113 -5.39 10.91 -4.84
C LYS A 113 -6.29 9.90 -5.55
N GLY A 114 -5.87 8.64 -5.66
CA GLY A 114 -6.70 7.56 -6.23
C GLY A 114 -7.95 7.23 -5.41
N ILE A 115 -7.90 7.40 -4.07
CA ILE A 115 -9.08 7.30 -3.21
C ILE A 115 -10.00 8.51 -3.39
N GLN A 116 -9.45 9.71 -3.59
CA GLN A 116 -10.23 10.92 -3.83
C GLN A 116 -11.00 10.86 -5.15
N SER A 117 -10.36 10.44 -6.26
CA SER A 117 -11.05 10.27 -7.55
C SER A 117 -12.14 9.20 -7.48
N ALA A 118 -11.85 8.05 -6.85
CA ALA A 118 -12.81 6.96 -6.70
C ALA A 118 -14.01 7.30 -5.80
N ARG A 119 -13.91 8.35 -4.96
CA ARG A 119 -15.02 8.87 -4.14
C ARG A 119 -15.90 9.90 -4.85
N LEU A 120 -15.45 10.43 -6.00
CA LEU A 120 -16.18 11.45 -6.77
C LEU A 120 -16.95 10.86 -7.96
N ASP A 121 -16.90 9.54 -8.16
CA ASP A 121 -17.38 8.82 -9.36
C ASP A 121 -16.83 9.39 -10.69
N GLU A 122 -15.73 10.15 -10.63
CA GLU A 122 -15.03 10.68 -11.78
C GLU A 122 -14.24 9.55 -12.47
N ASP A 123 -14.42 9.37 -13.79
CA ASP A 123 -13.48 8.53 -14.55
C ASP A 123 -12.08 9.16 -14.44
N TYR A 124 -11.06 8.35 -14.14
CA TYR A 124 -9.66 8.78 -14.03
C TYR A 124 -9.10 9.40 -15.33
N ARG A 125 -9.91 9.42 -16.40
CA ARG A 125 -9.67 10.09 -17.68
C ARG A 125 -10.06 11.58 -17.69
N GLY A 126 -10.58 12.12 -16.58
CA GLY A 126 -10.86 13.56 -16.41
C GLY A 126 -9.58 14.41 -16.35
N ASN A 127 -9.19 14.98 -17.50
CA ASN A 127 -8.31 16.14 -17.83
C ASN A 127 -7.17 16.66 -16.92
N TRP A 128 -6.89 16.14 -15.72
CA TRP A 128 -5.82 16.61 -14.86
C TRP A 128 -4.45 16.25 -15.45
N GLY A 129 -3.69 17.28 -15.85
CA GLY A 129 -2.58 17.24 -16.82
C GLY A 129 -1.29 16.47 -16.46
N TRP A 130 -1.37 15.35 -15.72
CA TRP A 130 -0.26 14.42 -15.52
C TRP A 130 -0.65 13.03 -16.00
N ARG A 131 -0.59 12.83 -17.32
CA ARG A 131 -0.79 11.52 -17.96
C ARG A 131 0.20 10.50 -17.40
N ILE A 132 -0.34 9.38 -16.92
CA ILE A 132 0.32 8.09 -16.69
C ILE A 132 -0.66 6.97 -17.00
#